data_AF-M2TJF5-F1
#
_entry.id   AF-M2TJF5-F1
#
_cell.length_a   1.000
_cell.length_b   1.000
_cell.length_c   1.000
_cell.angle_alpha   90.00
_cell.angle_beta   90.00
_cell.angle_gamma   90.00
#
_symmetry.space_group_name_H-M   'P 1'
#
loop_
_entity.id
_entity.type
_entity.pdbx_description
1 polymer ?
#
loop_
_entity_poly.entity_id
_entity_poly.type
_entity_poly.pdbx_seq_one_letter_code
_entity_poly.pdbx_strand_id
1 'polypeptide(L)' 'DGSEQKVEGCKRVTYGYAIYRAQKIIASGRSSLNDLSHVFDGEAVGAARALEHAAELAGPGDNVYLCIDSTSV' A
#
# COMPACT_ATOMS: atom_id res chain seq x y z
N ASP A 1 -4.15 2.39 -0.53
CA ASP A 1 -4.79 3.03 -1.68
C ASP A 1 -4.23 2.43 -2.96
N GLY A 2 -5.09 1.78 -3.74
CA GLY A 2 -4.77 1.25 -5.06
C GLY A 2 -5.49 2.07 -6.13
N SER A 3 -4.81 2.40 -7.22
CA SER A 3 -5.45 3.14 -8.32
C SER A 3 -5.10 2.55 -9.68
N GLU A 4 -6.09 2.49 -10.57
CA GLU A 4 -5.88 2.13 -11.97
C GLU A 4 -5.81 3.39 -12.83
N GLN A 5 -4.78 3.46 -13.68
CA GLN A 5 -4.59 4.53 -14.64
C GLN A 5 -4.40 3.94 -16.03
N LYS A 6 -4.94 4.60 -17.05
CA LYS A 6 -4.57 4.35 -18.45
C LYS A 6 -3.48 5.35 -18.83
N VAL A 7 -2.24 4.88 -18.92
CA VAL A 7 -1.10 5.69 -19.37
C VAL A 7 -0.69 5.16 -20.74
N GLU A 8 -0.71 6.03 -21.75
CA GLU A 8 -0.30 5.69 -23.14
C GLU A 8 -1.05 4.49 -23.75
N GLY A 9 -2.30 4.26 -23.33
CA GLY A 9 -3.13 3.15 -23.82
C GLY A 9 -2.93 1.82 -23.08
N CYS A 10 -1.95 1.73 -22.18
CA CYS A 10 -1.72 0.58 -21.32
C CYS A 10 -2.39 0.76 -19.95
N LYS A 11 -3.05 -0.29 -19.47
CA LYS A 11 -3.56 -0.38 -18.09
C LYS A 11 -2.37 -0.40 -17.14
N ARG A 12 -2.37 0.44 -16.12
CA ARG A 12 -1.37 0.41 -15.05
C ARG A 12 -2.09 0.51 -13.72
N VAL A 13 -1.97 -0.54 -12.92
CA VAL A 13 -2.39 -0.50 -11.52
C VAL A 13 -1.25 -0.02 -10.66
N THR A 14 -1.55 0.82 -9.69
CA THR A 14 -0.59 1.36 -8.74
C THR A 14 -1.07 1.12 -7.33
N TYR A 15 -0.12 1.15 -6.39
CA TYR A 15 -0.41 1.10 -4.97
C TYR A 15 0.43 2.13 -4.22
N GLY A 16 -0.11 2.60 -3.10
CA GLY A 16 0.57 3.48 -2.18
C GLY A 16 0.16 3.23 -0.74
N TYR A 17 1.08 3.52 0.17
CA TYR A 17 0.86 3.49 1.61
C TYR A 17 1.65 4.58 2.33
N ALA A 18 1.15 4.94 3.52
CA ALA A 18 1.82 5.84 4.46
C ALA A 18 1.77 5.21 5.86
N ILE A 19 2.87 5.31 6.60
CA ILE A 19 3.02 4.78 7.95
C ILE A 19 3.01 5.96 8.91
N TYR A 20 2.11 5.91 9.89
CA TYR A 20 1.94 6.95 10.90
C TYR A 20 2.42 6.47 12.27
N ARG A 21 3.10 7.34 13.00
CA ARG A 21 3.39 7.17 14.43
C ARG A 21 3.18 8.51 15.11
N ALA A 22 2.42 8.51 16.20
CA ALA A 22 2.05 9.73 16.93
C ALA A 22 1.50 10.84 16.00
N GLN A 23 0.56 10.47 15.11
CA GLN A 23 -0.11 11.35 14.13
C GLN A 23 0.82 11.99 13.08
N LYS A 24 2.08 11.54 12.97
CA LYS A 24 3.03 12.00 11.94
C LYS A 24 3.35 10.87 10.98
N ILE A 25 3.45 11.20 9.69
CA ILE A 25 3.98 10.27 8.69
C ILE A 25 5.46 10.08 8.98
N ILE A 26 5.87 8.85 9.22
CA ILE A 26 7.28 8.48 9.45
C ILE A 26 7.90 7.78 8.25
N ALA A 27 7.08 7.19 7.38
CA ALA A 27 7.50 6.54 6.14
C ALA A 27 6.33 6.44 5.16
N SER A 28 6.65 6.23 3.89
CA SER A 28 5.66 5.99 2.83
C SER A 28 6.30 5.21 1.70
N GLY A 29 5.48 4.51 0.92
CA GLY A 29 5.92 3.81 -0.28
C GLY A 29 4.86 3.85 -1.36
N ARG A 30 5.29 3.77 -2.63
CA ARG A 30 4.41 3.64 -3.78
C ARG A 30 5.10 2.90 -4.91
N SER A 31 4.34 2.14 -5.68
CA SER A 31 4.83 1.50 -6.90
C SER A 31 3.68 1.17 -7.86
N SER A 32 4.01 0.56 -8.99
CA SER A 32 3.07 0.06 -9.98
C SER A 32 3.17 -1.45 -10.15
N LEU A 33 2.05 -2.07 -10.45
CA LEU A 33 1.96 -3.44 -10.93
C LEU A 33 1.95 -3.46 -12.46
N ASN A 34 2.00 -4.67 -13.03
CA ASN A 34 1.90 -4.86 -14.46
C ASN A 34 0.47 -4.59 -14.97
N ASP A 35 0.32 -4.64 -16.29
CA ASP A 35 -0.92 -4.34 -17.01
C ASP A 35 -1.98 -5.46 -16.92
N LEU A 36 -1.64 -6.62 -16.37
CA LEU A 36 -2.58 -7.70 -16.10
C LEU A 36 -3.26 -7.59 -14.72
N SER A 37 -2.73 -6.76 -13.82
CA SER A 37 -3.25 -6.57 -12.46
C SER A 37 -4.54 -5.75 -12.43
N HIS A 38 -5.33 -5.92 -11.38
CA HIS A 38 -6.54 -5.16 -11.05
C HIS A 38 -6.30 -4.24 -9.85
N VAL A 39 -7.14 -3.21 -9.68
CA VAL A 39 -7.06 -2.27 -8.53
C VAL A 39 -6.93 -3.02 -7.20
N PHE A 40 -7.70 -4.10 -7.06
CA PHE A 40 -7.66 -5.00 -5.91
C PHE A 40 -6.25 -5.56 -5.62
N ASP A 41 -5.55 -6.02 -6.67
CA ASP A 41 -4.17 -6.52 -6.52
C ASP A 41 -3.24 -5.40 -6.02
N GLY A 42 -3.48 -4.17 -6.47
CA GLY A 42 -2.78 -2.98 -5.98
C GLY A 42 -3.00 -2.77 -4.48
N GLU A 43 -4.23 -2.84 -4.01
CA GLU A 43 -4.56 -2.69 -2.59
C GLU A 43 -3.94 -3.80 -1.73
N ALA A 44 -4.08 -5.06 -2.15
CA ALA A 44 -3.53 -6.21 -1.44
C ALA A 44 -2.00 -6.16 -1.37
N VAL A 45 -1.32 -5.86 -2.49
CA VAL A 45 0.14 -5.70 -2.52
C VAL A 45 0.55 -4.48 -1.70
N GLY A 46 -0.16 -3.36 -1.81
CA GLY A 46 0.12 -2.14 -1.06
C GLY A 46 0.03 -2.37 0.45
N ALA A 47 -1.00 -3.09 0.90
CA ALA A 47 -1.20 -3.51 2.28
C ALA A 47 -0.06 -4.41 2.78
N ALA A 48 0.32 -5.44 2.01
CA ALA A 48 1.43 -6.33 2.36
C ALA A 48 2.77 -5.57 2.48
N ARG A 49 3.09 -4.71 1.50
CA ARG A 49 4.32 -3.89 1.53
C ARG A 49 4.31 -2.86 2.66
N ALA A 50 3.16 -2.30 2.99
CA ALA A 50 3.02 -1.40 4.12
C ALA A 50 3.32 -2.13 5.44
N LEU A 51 2.79 -3.35 5.60
CA LEU A 51 3.01 -4.16 6.80
C LEU A 51 4.47 -4.60 6.94
N GLU A 52 5.12 -5.04 5.87
CA GLU A 52 6.56 -5.36 5.85
C GLU A 52 7.40 -4.17 6.32
N HIS A 53 7.20 -3.00 5.71
CA HIS A 53 7.95 -1.79 6.07
C HIS A 53 7.61 -1.30 7.48
N ALA A 54 6.35 -1.42 7.93
CA ALA A 54 5.98 -1.08 9.30
C ALA A 54 6.63 -2.04 10.32
N ALA A 55 6.76 -3.33 10.01
CA ALA A 55 7.41 -4.30 10.87
C ALA A 55 8.91 -4.03 11.03
N GLU A 56 9.59 -3.54 9.98
CA GLU A 56 10.98 -3.10 10.06
C GLU A 56 11.18 -1.86 10.96
N LEU A 57 10.17 -0.99 11.03
CA LEU A 57 10.18 0.23 11.85
C LEU A 57 9.67 0.01 13.29
N ALA A 58 8.97 -1.11 13.53
CA ALA A 58 8.38 -1.45 14.81
C ALA A 58 9.46 -2.00 15.77
N GLY A 59 9.42 -1.53 17.02
CA GLY A 59 10.22 -2.11 18.10
C GLY A 59 9.57 -3.38 18.67
N PRO A 60 10.30 -4.16 19.47
CA PRO A 60 9.73 -5.29 20.19
C PRO A 60 8.54 -4.85 21.07
N GLY A 61 7.37 -5.46 20.84
CA GLY A 61 6.14 -5.18 21.58
C GLY A 61 5.29 -4.03 21.03
N ASP A 62 5.73 -3.36 19.96
CA ASP A 62 4.90 -2.38 19.26
C ASP A 62 3.74 -3.08 18.55
N ASN A 63 2.54 -2.48 18.60
CA ASN A 63 1.42 -2.90 17.79
C ASN A 63 1.46 -2.19 16.43
N VAL A 64 1.28 -2.95 15.36
CA VAL A 64 1.09 -2.42 14.01
C VAL A 64 -0.38 -2.54 13.65
N TYR A 65 -1.00 -1.42 13.28
CA TYR A 65 -2.37 -1.36 12.78
C TYR A 65 -2.33 -1.02 11.30
N LEU A 66 -3.11 -1.75 10.51
CA LEU A 66 -3.23 -1.52 9.07
C LEU A 66 -4.65 -1.03 8.78
N CYS A 67 -4.75 0.16 8.18
CA CYS A 67 -6.03 0.73 7.75
C CYS A 67 -6.15 0.56 6.23
N ILE A 68 -7.18 -0.16 5.80
CA ILE A 68 -7.50 -0.38 4.40
C ILE A 68 -8.91 0.16 4.17
N ASP A 69 -9.06 1.02 3.18
CA ASP A 69 -10.30 1.71 2.82
C ASP A 69 -11.20 0.90 1.88
N SER A 70 -10.69 -0.22 1.37
CA SER A 70 -11.42 -1.17 0.54
C SER A 70 -11.94 -2.34 1.36
N THR A 71 -13.26 -2.51 1.35
CA THR A 71 -13.95 -3.65 2.01
C THR A 71 -13.79 -4.97 1.24
N SER A 72 -13.16 -4.94 0.08
CA SER A 72 -12.95 -6.13 -0.73
C SER A 72 -11.65 -6.87 -0.40
N VAL A 73 -10.75 -6.24 0.37
CA VAL A 73 -9.45 -6.79 0.85
C VAL A 73 -9.64 -7.64 2.09
#